data_AF-A0A0K2RTN9-F1
#
_entry.id   AF-A0A0K2RTN9-F1
#
_cell.length_a   1.000
_cell.length_b   1.000
_cell.length_c   1.000
_cell.angle_alpha   90.00
_cell.angle_beta   90.00
_cell.angle_gamma   90.00
#
_symmetry.space_group_name_H-M   'P 1'
#
loop_
_entity.id
_entity.type
_entity.pdbx_description
1 polymer ?
#
loop_
_entity_poly.entity_id
_entity_poly.type
_entity_poly.pdbx_seq_one_letter_code
_entity_poly.pdbx_strand_id
1 'polypeptide(L)'
;MDTLLRVFPVRSCSPGVLKRAQASGRPCLLGYIDKCSAPCVGRVTAEEHRAIAEDFCSFMGGEAKRFVTRLEKDMGAAVAELDYERAARLRDDIIALRKVFERNAVVLSEDTDADVFALHDDDLEASVQVFHVRGGRVRGQRGWVVEKVEDATTPELIEHLLQQVYGEDSDNQGRIPREVLVPEIPSNHHELLEWLGGLRGAKVDIRVRSVATRPPSCPPSAKTPSRR
;
A
#
# COMPACT_ATOMS: atom_id res chain seq x y z
N MET A 1 4.56 9.54 -10.50
CA MET A 1 4.42 8.65 -11.67
C MET A 1 5.52 8.90 -12.69
N ASP A 2 5.75 10.15 -13.12
CA ASP A 2 6.74 10.47 -14.17
C ASP A 2 8.18 10.01 -13.86
N THR A 3 8.59 10.03 -12.58
CA THR A 3 9.93 9.57 -12.17
C THR A 3 10.12 8.06 -12.26
N LEU A 4 9.03 7.27 -12.12
CA LEU A 4 9.11 5.81 -12.23
C LEU A 4 9.25 5.33 -13.67
N LEU A 5 8.76 6.10 -14.64
CA LEU A 5 8.80 5.73 -16.05
C LEU A 5 10.22 5.72 -16.63
N ARG A 6 11.18 6.35 -15.95
CA ARG A 6 12.60 6.24 -16.29
C ARG A 6 13.19 4.87 -15.90
N VAL A 7 12.78 4.35 -14.74
CA VAL A 7 13.23 3.04 -14.23
C VAL A 7 12.46 1.91 -14.90
N PHE A 8 11.16 2.12 -15.11
CA PHE A 8 10.25 1.16 -15.71
C PHE A 8 9.61 1.81 -16.95
N PRO A 9 10.23 1.69 -18.14
CA PRO A 9 9.75 2.34 -19.36
C PRO A 9 8.54 1.59 -19.96
N VAL A 10 7.47 1.52 -19.18
CA VAL A 10 6.18 0.91 -19.51
C VAL A 10 5.31 1.88 -20.29
N ARG A 11 4.36 1.35 -21.05
CA ARG A 11 3.49 2.14 -21.91
C ARG A 11 2.40 2.80 -21.08
N SER A 12 2.47 4.11 -20.91
CA SER A 12 1.46 4.94 -20.23
C SER A 12 0.64 5.84 -21.16
N CYS A 13 0.84 5.74 -22.49
CA CYS A 13 0.18 6.60 -23.46
C CYS A 13 -1.30 6.25 -23.69
N SER A 14 -2.09 7.25 -24.09
CA SER A 14 -3.51 7.08 -24.41
C SER A 14 -3.72 6.28 -25.71
N PRO A 15 -4.90 5.66 -25.90
CA PRO A 15 -5.20 4.87 -27.11
C PRO A 15 -5.03 5.65 -28.42
N GLY A 16 -5.33 6.96 -28.43
CA GLY A 16 -5.17 7.81 -29.61
C GLY A 16 -3.71 8.03 -29.99
N VAL A 17 -2.82 8.21 -29.00
CA VAL A 17 -1.37 8.34 -29.23
C VAL A 17 -0.78 7.03 -29.73
N LEU A 18 -1.24 5.90 -29.17
CA LEU A 18 -0.84 4.57 -29.61
C LEU A 18 -1.15 4.33 -31.09
N LYS A 19 -2.41 4.55 -31.51
CA LYS A 19 -2.83 4.37 -32.90
C LYS A 19 -2.01 5.25 -33.85
N ARG A 20 -1.75 6.49 -33.46
CA ARG A 20 -0.95 7.43 -34.26
C ARG A 20 0.50 6.97 -34.40
N ALA A 21 1.13 6.48 -33.32
CA ALA A 21 2.50 5.98 -33.36
C ALA A 21 2.63 4.71 -34.20
N GLN A 22 1.64 3.81 -34.13
CA GLN A 22 1.58 2.61 -34.97
C GLN A 22 1.42 2.97 -36.44
N ALA A 23 0.50 3.89 -36.77
CA ALA A 23 0.25 4.30 -38.14
C ALA A 23 1.43 5.07 -38.77
N SER A 24 2.14 5.88 -37.98
CA SER A 24 3.28 6.66 -38.47
C SER A 24 4.58 5.87 -38.50
N GLY A 25 4.64 4.69 -37.85
CA GLY A 25 5.88 3.94 -37.62
C GLY A 25 6.90 4.71 -36.77
N ARG A 26 6.52 5.82 -36.14
CA ARG A 26 7.40 6.68 -35.36
C ARG A 26 7.00 6.68 -33.88
N PRO A 27 7.96 6.52 -32.96
CA PRO A 27 7.67 6.54 -31.54
C PRO A 27 7.12 7.91 -31.13
N CYS A 28 6.27 7.92 -30.10
CA CYS A 28 5.80 9.17 -29.52
C CYS A 28 6.91 9.86 -28.71
N LEU A 29 6.63 11.06 -28.19
CA LEU A 29 7.58 11.81 -27.36
C LEU A 29 8.17 10.95 -26.21
N LEU A 30 7.32 10.19 -25.51
CA LEU A 30 7.76 9.33 -24.40
C LEU A 30 8.76 8.26 -24.86
N GLY A 31 8.63 7.78 -26.10
CA GLY A 31 9.61 6.85 -26.68
C GLY A 31 10.90 7.54 -27.11
N TYR A 32 10.86 8.82 -27.50
CA TYR A 32 12.08 9.56 -27.85
C TYR A 32 12.92 9.98 -26.64
N ILE A 33 12.28 10.16 -25.48
CA ILE A 33 12.95 10.52 -24.22
C ILE A 33 13.16 9.32 -23.29
N ASP A 34 13.08 8.09 -23.83
CA ASP A 34 13.31 6.81 -23.14
C ASP A 34 12.46 6.57 -21.88
N LYS A 35 11.30 7.24 -21.76
CA LYS A 35 10.28 6.97 -20.73
C LYS A 35 9.30 5.86 -21.12
N CYS A 36 9.41 5.36 -22.35
CA CYS A 36 8.63 4.27 -22.88
C CYS A 36 9.52 3.48 -23.83
N SER A 37 9.56 2.15 -23.66
CA SER A 37 10.28 1.22 -24.54
C SER A 37 9.73 1.18 -25.97
N ALA A 38 8.64 1.89 -26.23
CA ALA A 38 7.98 2.04 -27.53
C ALA A 38 7.68 0.70 -28.24
N PRO A 39 6.95 -0.22 -27.59
CA PRO A 39 6.49 -1.46 -28.23
C PRO A 39 5.59 -1.19 -29.45
N CYS A 40 4.97 0.00 -29.51
CA CYS A 40 4.09 0.42 -30.58
C CYS A 40 4.75 0.51 -31.96
N VAL A 41 6.07 0.66 -32.03
CA VAL A 41 6.84 0.72 -33.28
C VAL A 41 7.85 -0.42 -33.38
N GLY A 42 7.72 -1.46 -32.54
CA GLY A 42 8.57 -2.64 -32.58
C GLY A 42 10.00 -2.43 -32.08
N ARG A 43 10.28 -1.40 -31.27
CA ARG A 43 11.59 -1.27 -30.60
C ARG A 43 11.87 -2.38 -29.60
N VAL A 44 10.80 -2.88 -28.97
CA VAL A 44 10.81 -4.05 -28.09
C VAL A 44 9.65 -4.96 -28.47
N THR A 45 9.80 -6.24 -28.17
CA THR A 45 8.77 -7.26 -28.31
C THR A 45 7.66 -7.07 -27.28
N ALA A 46 6.52 -7.72 -27.50
CA ALA A 46 5.41 -7.69 -26.53
C ALA A 46 5.80 -8.40 -25.22
N GLU A 47 6.65 -9.42 -25.31
CA GLU A 47 7.16 -10.19 -24.20
C GLU A 47 8.09 -9.35 -23.32
N GLU A 48 9.04 -8.63 -23.92
CA GLU A 48 9.92 -7.69 -23.20
C GLU A 48 9.11 -6.57 -22.54
N HIS A 49 8.11 -6.03 -23.24
CA HIS A 49 7.22 -5.01 -22.67
C HIS A 49 6.42 -5.54 -21.48
N ARG A 50 5.94 -6.79 -21.57
CA ARG A 50 5.23 -7.47 -20.47
C ARG A 50 6.13 -7.64 -19.25
N ALA A 51 7.38 -8.07 -19.43
CA ALA A 51 8.33 -8.20 -18.33
C ALA A 51 8.58 -6.85 -17.62
N ILE A 52 8.67 -5.74 -18.36
CA ILE A 52 8.79 -4.39 -17.78
C ILE A 52 7.54 -4.02 -16.97
N ALA A 53 6.35 -4.37 -17.48
CA ALA A 53 5.09 -4.13 -16.78
C ALA A 53 4.96 -4.97 -15.50
N GLU A 54 5.42 -6.22 -15.52
CA GLU A 54 5.48 -7.11 -14.36
C GLU A 54 6.45 -6.58 -13.30
N ASP A 55 7.65 -6.17 -13.71
CA ASP A 55 8.63 -5.51 -12.83
C ASP A 55 8.01 -4.27 -12.14
N PHE A 56 7.27 -3.44 -12.90
CA PHE A 56 6.54 -2.29 -12.35
C PHE A 56 5.46 -2.71 -11.34
N CYS A 57 4.68 -3.76 -11.65
CA CYS A 57 3.67 -4.30 -10.74
C CYS A 57 4.30 -4.86 -9.46
N SER A 58 5.40 -5.61 -9.54
CA SER A 58 6.14 -6.11 -8.36
C SER A 58 6.68 -4.98 -7.50
N PHE A 59 7.22 -3.92 -8.11
CA PHE A 59 7.65 -2.73 -7.39
C PHE A 59 6.48 -2.08 -6.62
N MET A 60 5.34 -1.89 -7.30
CA MET A 60 4.12 -1.37 -6.66
C MET A 60 3.56 -2.31 -5.59
N GLY A 61 3.78 -3.63 -5.75
CA GLY A 61 3.40 -4.68 -4.81
C GLY A 61 4.24 -4.74 -3.53
N GLY A 62 5.40 -4.06 -3.50
CA GLY A 62 6.24 -3.94 -2.31
C GLY A 62 7.70 -4.38 -2.48
N GLU A 63 8.08 -4.95 -3.63
CA GLU A 63 9.43 -5.52 -3.85
C GLU A 63 10.49 -4.46 -4.20
N ALA A 64 10.56 -3.33 -3.49
CA ALA A 64 11.47 -2.23 -3.86
C ALA A 64 12.96 -2.58 -3.74
N LYS A 65 13.33 -3.39 -2.74
CA LYS A 65 14.73 -3.75 -2.44
C LYS A 65 15.44 -4.36 -3.64
N ARG A 66 14.79 -5.29 -4.34
CA ARG A 66 15.34 -5.95 -5.54
C ARG A 66 15.73 -4.93 -6.62
N PHE A 67 14.88 -3.94 -6.86
CA PHE A 67 15.12 -2.92 -7.88
C PHE A 67 16.21 -1.93 -7.47
N VAL A 68 16.24 -1.52 -6.21
CA VAL A 68 17.28 -0.65 -5.67
C VAL A 68 18.65 -1.32 -5.75
N THR A 69 18.76 -2.58 -5.33
CA THR A 69 20.03 -3.33 -5.39
C THR A 69 20.53 -3.51 -6.83
N ARG A 70 19.64 -3.73 -7.80
CA ARG A 70 20.00 -3.78 -9.22
C ARG A 70 20.63 -2.47 -9.69
N LEU A 71 19.99 -1.34 -9.39
CA LEU A 71 20.47 -0.02 -9.78
C LEU A 71 21.77 0.38 -9.07
N GLU A 72 21.95 -0.01 -7.81
CA GLU A 72 23.21 0.22 -7.08
C GLU A 72 24.37 -0.53 -7.74
N LYS A 73 24.13 -1.76 -8.19
CA LYS A 73 25.12 -2.55 -8.95
C LYS A 73 25.45 -1.88 -10.28
N ASP A 74 24.44 -1.45 -11.04
CA ASP A 74 24.64 -0.77 -12.33
C ASP A 74 25.38 0.56 -12.15
N MET A 75 25.12 1.28 -11.06
CA MET A 75 25.83 2.51 -10.70
C MET A 75 27.29 2.22 -10.38
N GLY A 76 27.58 1.16 -9.62
CA GLY A 76 28.94 0.72 -9.33
C GLY A 76 29.72 0.35 -10.59
N ALA A 77 29.07 -0.33 -11.54
CA ALA A 77 29.65 -0.63 -12.84
C ALA A 77 29.94 0.64 -13.66
N ALA A 78 29.02 1.61 -13.70
CA ALA A 78 29.24 2.88 -14.38
C ALA A 78 30.41 3.69 -13.79
N VAL A 79 30.59 3.66 -12.46
CA VAL A 79 31.74 4.28 -11.79
C VAL A 79 33.05 3.57 -12.16
N ALA A 80 33.05 2.23 -12.24
CA ALA A 80 34.23 1.46 -12.65
C ALA A 80 34.67 1.79 -14.08
N GLU A 81 33.71 2.08 -14.97
CA GLU A 81 33.95 2.52 -16.35
C GLU A 81 34.21 4.04 -16.49
N LEU A 82 34.31 4.78 -15.38
CA LEU A 82 34.49 6.24 -15.34
C LEU A 82 33.34 7.03 -16.01
N ASP A 83 32.17 6.42 -16.21
CA ASP A 83 30.96 7.06 -16.72
C ASP A 83 30.16 7.72 -15.57
N TYR A 84 30.69 8.85 -15.10
CA TYR A 84 30.11 9.60 -13.99
C TYR A 84 28.73 10.18 -14.30
N GLU A 85 28.43 10.46 -15.56
CA GLU A 85 27.13 11.00 -15.96
C GLU A 85 26.04 9.92 -15.84
N ARG A 86 26.33 8.70 -16.29
CA ARG A 86 25.45 7.54 -16.07
C ARG A 86 25.32 7.20 -14.59
N ALA A 87 26.41 7.21 -13.83
CA ALA A 87 26.37 6.96 -12.39
C ALA A 87 25.49 7.99 -11.67
N ALA A 88 25.59 9.28 -12.02
CA ALA A 88 24.74 10.33 -11.46
C ALA A 88 23.26 10.12 -11.80
N ARG A 89 22.94 9.75 -13.06
CA ARG A 89 21.56 9.42 -13.46
C ARG A 89 20.98 8.26 -12.64
N LEU A 90 21.75 7.18 -12.46
CA LEU A 90 21.36 6.01 -11.68
C LEU A 90 21.17 6.33 -10.19
N ARG A 91 22.05 7.15 -9.60
CA ARG A 91 21.90 7.66 -8.24
C ARG A 91 20.58 8.40 -8.06
N ASP A 92 20.26 9.30 -9.00
CA ASP A 92 19.04 10.09 -8.93
C ASP A 92 17.78 9.21 -9.08
N ASP A 93 17.86 8.16 -9.90
CA ASP A 93 16.80 7.14 -10.03
C ASP A 93 16.62 6.32 -8.73
N ILE A 94 17.70 5.94 -8.05
CA ILE A 94 17.65 5.27 -6.74
C ILE A 94 16.97 6.16 -5.70
N ILE A 95 17.35 7.45 -5.63
CA ILE A 95 16.75 8.41 -4.70
C ILE A 95 15.26 8.57 -4.99
N ALA A 96 14.88 8.66 -6.26
CA ALA A 96 13.49 8.76 -6.66
C ALA A 96 12.67 7.53 -6.25
N LEU A 97 13.19 6.32 -6.49
CA LEU A 97 12.54 5.07 -6.11
C LEU A 97 12.34 4.98 -4.60
N ARG A 98 13.38 5.27 -3.81
CA ARG A 98 13.30 5.28 -2.34
C ARG A 98 12.25 6.27 -1.85
N LYS A 99 12.25 7.50 -2.39
CA LYS A 99 11.27 8.52 -2.01
C LYS A 99 9.83 8.13 -2.34
N VAL A 100 9.60 7.50 -3.50
CA VAL A 100 8.28 6.97 -3.86
C VAL A 100 7.90 5.83 -2.92
N PHE A 101 8.84 4.95 -2.59
CA PHE A 101 8.58 3.85 -1.66
C PHE A 101 8.23 4.37 -0.26
N GLU A 102 9.05 5.26 0.30
CA GLU A 102 8.86 5.89 1.62
C GLU A 102 7.53 6.65 1.72
N ARG A 103 7.15 7.44 0.70
CA ARG A 103 5.85 8.13 0.69
C ARG A 103 4.66 7.19 0.69
N ASN A 104 4.81 6.02 0.10
CA ASN A 104 3.77 5.00 0.09
C ASN A 104 3.87 4.06 1.30
N ALA A 105 4.76 4.35 2.26
CA ALA A 105 5.05 3.44 3.33
C ALA A 105 4.95 4.16 4.68
N VAL A 106 3.75 4.04 5.25
CA VAL A 106 3.65 3.84 6.69
C VAL A 106 4.27 2.45 6.93
N VAL A 107 5.60 2.38 7.05
CA VAL A 107 6.35 1.10 7.07
C VAL A 107 6.25 0.47 8.45
N LEU A 108 5.50 -0.63 8.55
CA LEU A 108 5.86 -1.71 9.47
C LEU A 108 6.85 -2.63 8.73
N SER A 109 7.66 -3.44 9.45
CA SER A 109 8.70 -4.28 8.86
C SER A 109 8.20 -5.08 7.64
N GLU A 110 9.06 -5.35 6.64
CA GLU A 110 8.69 -6.05 5.39
C GLU A 110 8.03 -7.43 5.64
N ASP A 111 8.28 -8.05 6.80
CA ASP A 111 7.70 -9.33 7.23
C ASP A 111 6.34 -9.18 7.96
N THR A 112 5.82 -7.96 8.09
CA THR A 112 4.60 -7.69 8.85
C THR A 112 3.36 -7.86 7.99
N ASP A 113 2.67 -8.99 8.19
CA ASP A 113 1.30 -9.23 7.76
C ASP A 113 0.36 -9.08 8.97
N ALA A 114 -0.22 -7.88 9.12
CA ALA A 114 -1.07 -7.53 10.25
C ALA A 114 -2.32 -6.74 9.84
N ASP A 115 -3.40 -6.87 10.59
CA ASP A 115 -4.53 -5.93 10.52
C ASP A 115 -4.50 -5.04 11.75
N VAL A 116 -4.52 -3.73 11.55
CA VAL A 116 -4.39 -2.74 12.63
C VAL A 116 -5.74 -2.09 12.86
N PHE A 117 -6.30 -2.29 14.04
CA PHE A 117 -7.52 -1.68 14.51
C PHE A 117 -7.19 -0.44 15.32
N ALA A 118 -7.81 0.68 14.96
CA ALA A 118 -7.83 1.90 15.74
C ALA A 118 -9.26 2.17 16.15
N LEU A 119 -9.44 2.49 17.43
CA LEU A 119 -10.72 2.80 18.03
C LEU A 119 -10.59 4.12 18.77
N HIS A 120 -11.59 4.98 18.59
CA HIS A 120 -11.79 6.14 19.43
C HIS A 120 -13.27 6.26 19.75
N ASP A 121 -13.63 6.25 21.03
CA ASP A 121 -15.01 6.32 21.49
C ASP A 121 -15.28 7.57 22.31
N ASP A 122 -16.54 8.02 22.27
CA ASP A 122 -17.13 8.97 23.20
C ASP A 122 -18.33 8.32 23.93
N ASP A 123 -19.19 9.13 24.55
CA ASP A 123 -20.32 8.65 25.35
C ASP A 123 -21.44 8.00 24.50
N LEU A 124 -21.52 8.28 23.20
CA LEU A 124 -22.63 7.87 22.33
C LEU A 124 -22.18 7.05 21.12
N GLU A 125 -20.98 7.31 20.61
CA GLU A 125 -20.48 6.74 19.36
C GLU A 125 -19.02 6.30 19.49
N ALA A 126 -18.65 5.30 18.70
CA ALA A 126 -17.26 4.92 18.52
C ALA A 126 -16.88 4.93 17.04
N SER A 127 -15.80 5.65 16.74
CA SER A 127 -15.18 5.69 15.43
C SER A 127 -14.12 4.58 15.34
N VAL A 128 -14.28 3.73 14.32
CA VAL A 128 -13.39 2.59 14.09
C VAL A 128 -12.72 2.74 12.75
N GLN A 129 -11.42 2.46 12.73
CA GLN A 129 -10.62 2.42 11.51
C GLN A 129 -9.77 1.16 11.51
N VAL A 130 -9.93 0.32 10.49
CA VAL A 130 -9.05 -0.82 10.24
C VAL A 130 -8.13 -0.52 9.05
N PHE A 131 -6.87 -0.90 9.19
CA PHE A 131 -5.87 -0.91 8.13
C PHE A 131 -5.38 -2.34 7.90
N HIS A 132 -5.52 -2.84 6.67
CA HIS A 132 -5.02 -4.15 6.30
C HIS A 132 -3.58 -4.01 5.81
N VAL A 133 -2.60 -4.51 6.57
CA VAL A 133 -1.16 -4.43 6.26
C VAL A 133 -0.65 -5.77 5.76
N ARG A 134 -0.11 -5.82 4.54
CA ARG A 134 0.53 -7.02 3.99
C ARG A 134 1.92 -6.67 3.46
N GLY A 135 2.93 -7.47 3.80
CA GLY A 135 4.32 -7.20 3.46
C GLY A 135 4.80 -5.82 3.92
N GLY A 136 4.40 -5.40 5.12
CA GLY A 136 4.75 -4.09 5.70
C GLY A 136 4.03 -2.88 5.09
N ARG A 137 3.02 -3.10 4.22
CA ARG A 137 2.30 -2.03 3.49
C ARG A 137 0.80 -2.11 3.67
N VAL A 138 0.15 -0.95 3.85
CA VAL A 138 -1.32 -0.85 3.89
C VAL A 138 -1.88 -1.16 2.49
N ARG A 139 -2.58 -2.30 2.37
CA ARG A 139 -3.30 -2.75 1.16
C ARG A 139 -4.73 -2.24 1.09
N GLY A 140 -5.31 -1.85 2.22
CA GLY A 140 -6.69 -1.36 2.28
C GLY A 140 -6.98 -0.71 3.62
N GLN A 141 -8.02 0.12 3.64
CA GLN A 141 -8.54 0.75 4.84
C GLN A 141 -10.06 0.71 4.81
N ARG A 142 -10.69 0.47 5.96
CA ARG A 142 -12.14 0.56 6.14
C ARG A 142 -12.41 1.28 7.45
N GLY A 143 -13.27 2.28 7.41
CA GLY A 143 -13.67 3.03 8.60
C GLY A 143 -15.18 3.17 8.66
N TRP A 144 -15.75 3.08 9.86
CA TRP A 144 -17.17 3.27 10.12
C TRP A 144 -17.37 3.74 11.56
N VAL A 145 -18.57 4.24 11.83
CA VAL A 145 -19.01 4.64 13.16
C VAL A 145 -20.00 3.60 13.65
N VAL A 146 -19.87 3.21 14.91
CA VAL A 146 -20.82 2.34 15.61
C VAL A 146 -21.44 3.12 16.77
N GLU A 147 -22.75 2.98 16.93
CA GLU A 147 -23.44 3.52 18.10
C GLU A 147 -23.10 2.66 19.32
N LYS A 148 -22.76 3.31 20.43
CA LYS A 148 -22.41 2.64 21.68
C LYS A 148 -23.70 2.35 22.45
N VAL A 149 -23.90 1.09 22.81
CA VAL A 149 -24.95 0.72 23.77
C VAL A 149 -24.48 1.19 25.15
N GLU A 150 -25.37 1.75 25.97
CA GLU A 150 -25.05 2.11 27.36
C GLU A 150 -24.38 0.91 28.06
N ASP A 151 -23.27 1.19 28.76
CA ASP A 151 -22.41 0.22 29.47
C ASP A 151 -21.47 -0.67 28.62
N ALA A 152 -21.41 -0.53 27.29
CA ALA A 152 -20.46 -1.31 26.48
C ALA A 152 -19.00 -0.90 26.74
N THR A 153 -18.18 -1.86 27.13
CA THR A 153 -16.75 -1.67 27.39
C THR A 153 -15.92 -1.73 26.10
N THR A 154 -14.77 -1.06 26.07
CA THR A 154 -13.85 -1.09 24.92
C THR A 154 -13.47 -2.53 24.48
N PRO A 155 -13.22 -3.50 25.39
CA PRO A 155 -12.98 -4.89 25.01
C PRO A 155 -14.14 -5.58 24.29
N GLU A 156 -15.39 -5.34 24.73
CA GLU A 156 -16.60 -5.90 24.09
C GLU A 156 -16.83 -5.30 22.70
N LEU A 157 -16.56 -4.00 22.57
CA LEU A 157 -16.63 -3.31 21.29
C LEU A 157 -15.63 -3.91 20.29
N ILE A 158 -14.39 -4.18 20.71
CA ILE A 158 -13.37 -4.81 19.87
C ILE A 158 -13.81 -6.21 19.42
N GLU A 159 -14.44 -7.00 20.29
CA GLU A 159 -14.99 -8.31 19.93
C GLU A 159 -16.03 -8.20 18.80
N HIS A 160 -17.01 -7.31 18.94
CA HIS A 160 -18.01 -7.08 17.89
C HIS A 160 -17.38 -6.62 16.58
N LEU A 161 -16.36 -5.77 16.64
CA LEU A 161 -15.66 -5.28 15.45
C LEU A 161 -14.88 -6.38 14.73
N LEU A 162 -14.22 -7.28 15.47
CA LEU A 162 -13.53 -8.43 14.89
C LEU A 162 -14.54 -9.37 14.21
N GLN A 163 -15.68 -9.64 14.86
CA GLN A 163 -16.75 -10.44 14.28
C GLN A 163 -17.35 -9.80 13.03
N GLN A 164 -17.55 -8.48 13.02
CA GLN A 164 -18.09 -7.78 11.86
C GLN A 164 -17.10 -7.78 10.68
N VAL A 165 -15.81 -7.61 10.93
CA VAL A 165 -14.78 -7.58 9.87
C VAL A 165 -14.52 -8.97 9.29
N TYR A 166 -14.48 -10.01 10.13
CA TYR A 166 -14.10 -11.37 9.72
C TYR A 166 -15.28 -12.33 9.57
N GLY A 167 -16.49 -11.97 10.02
CA GLY A 167 -17.66 -12.84 10.04
C GLY A 167 -18.63 -12.69 8.86
N GLU A 168 -18.64 -11.55 8.15
CA GLU A 168 -19.66 -11.27 7.11
C GLU A 168 -19.37 -11.87 5.72
N ASP A 169 -18.20 -12.48 5.46
CA ASP A 169 -17.84 -13.02 4.13
C ASP A 169 -17.31 -14.47 4.20
N SER A 170 -18.03 -15.38 3.54
CA SER A 170 -17.65 -16.79 3.33
C SER A 170 -16.43 -17.00 2.42
N ASP A 171 -15.85 -15.93 1.89
CA ASP A 171 -14.65 -15.90 1.04
C ASP A 171 -13.37 -15.46 1.80
N ASN A 172 -13.41 -15.49 3.15
CA ASN A 172 -12.30 -15.03 4.02
C ASN A 172 -11.07 -15.95 4.07
N GLN A 173 -11.06 -17.06 3.32
CA GLN A 173 -9.90 -17.92 3.18
C GLN A 173 -8.76 -17.17 2.46
N GLY A 174 -7.75 -16.74 3.23
CA GLY A 174 -6.58 -16.02 2.73
C GLY A 174 -6.58 -14.50 2.98
N ARG A 175 -7.64 -13.94 3.59
CA ARG A 175 -7.68 -12.52 3.98
C ARG A 175 -7.18 -12.27 5.40
N ILE A 176 -7.21 -13.26 6.30
CA ILE A 176 -6.87 -13.06 7.72
C ILE A 176 -5.33 -13.03 7.92
N PRO A 177 -4.77 -11.97 8.56
CA PRO A 177 -3.33 -11.81 8.80
C PRO A 177 -2.78 -12.73 9.89
N ARG A 178 -1.44 -12.76 10.06
CA ARG A 178 -0.76 -13.48 11.17
C ARG A 178 -0.97 -12.79 12.49
N GLU A 179 -1.00 -11.47 12.46
CA GLU A 179 -1.13 -10.65 13.63
C GLU A 179 -2.34 -9.73 13.49
N VAL A 180 -3.15 -9.62 14.53
CA VAL A 180 -4.22 -8.64 14.61
C VAL A 180 -3.85 -7.68 15.74
N LEU A 181 -3.62 -6.42 15.39
CA LEU A 181 -3.21 -5.38 16.33
C LEU A 181 -4.44 -4.61 16.78
N VAL A 182 -4.72 -4.66 18.08
CA VAL A 182 -5.89 -4.03 18.71
C VAL A 182 -5.43 -2.98 19.74
N PRO A 183 -6.26 -1.96 20.02
CA PRO A 183 -5.94 -0.97 21.05
C PRO A 183 -6.02 -1.57 22.46
N GLU A 184 -6.87 -2.58 22.66
CA GLU A 184 -7.03 -3.30 23.93
C GLU A 184 -7.38 -4.78 23.67
N ILE A 185 -7.06 -5.67 24.61
CA ILE A 185 -7.36 -7.11 24.46
C ILE A 185 -8.86 -7.32 24.68
N PRO A 186 -9.57 -8.00 23.76
CA PRO A 186 -10.97 -8.33 23.96
C PRO A 186 -11.15 -9.31 25.13
N SER A 187 -12.25 -9.21 25.86
CA SER A 187 -12.57 -10.08 26.99
C SER A 187 -12.55 -11.56 26.60
N ASN A 188 -13.02 -11.86 25.38
CA ASN A 188 -13.09 -13.20 24.83
C ASN A 188 -11.87 -13.60 23.95
N HIS A 189 -10.68 -13.20 24.37
CA HIS A 189 -9.45 -13.37 23.60
C HIS A 189 -9.18 -14.82 23.14
N HIS A 190 -9.44 -15.81 24.00
CA HIS A 190 -9.13 -17.21 23.68
C HIS A 190 -10.06 -17.77 22.59
N GLU A 191 -11.37 -17.56 22.71
CA GLU A 191 -12.35 -18.05 21.72
C GLU A 191 -12.17 -17.34 20.37
N LEU A 192 -11.82 -16.05 20.38
CA LEU A 192 -11.51 -15.30 19.16
C LEU A 192 -10.25 -15.83 18.45
N LEU A 193 -9.21 -16.24 19.18
CA LEU A 193 -8.02 -16.86 18.58
C LEU A 193 -8.34 -18.20 17.92
N GLU A 194 -9.16 -19.03 18.57
CA GLU A 194 -9.60 -20.31 18.01
C GLU A 194 -10.46 -20.10 16.77
N TRP A 195 -11.41 -19.16 16.83
CA TRP A 195 -12.29 -18.82 15.72
C TRP A 195 -11.52 -18.28 14.51
N LEU A 196 -10.64 -17.28 14.72
CA LEU A 196 -9.78 -16.72 13.66
C LEU A 196 -8.80 -17.76 13.11
N GLY A 197 -8.25 -18.60 13.98
CA GLY A 197 -7.38 -19.71 13.61
C GLY A 197 -8.09 -20.74 12.73
N GLY A 198 -9.35 -21.06 13.06
CA GLY A 198 -10.20 -21.95 12.28
C GLY A 198 -10.56 -21.39 10.91
N LEU A 199 -10.94 -20.10 10.85
CA LEU A 199 -11.23 -19.42 9.57
C LEU A 199 -10.00 -19.33 8.67
N ARG A 200 -8.82 -19.13 9.25
CA ARG A 200 -7.56 -19.04 8.50
C ARG A 200 -6.99 -20.39 8.10
N GLY A 201 -7.16 -21.42 8.93
CA GLY A 201 -6.43 -22.69 8.84
C GLY A 201 -4.98 -22.61 9.32
N ALA A 202 -4.59 -21.55 10.04
CA ALA A 202 -3.25 -21.38 10.62
C ALA A 202 -3.31 -20.48 11.87
N LYS A 203 -2.25 -20.52 12.69
CA LYS A 203 -2.18 -19.73 13.93
C LYS A 203 -2.26 -18.23 13.66
N VAL A 204 -3.15 -17.55 14.40
CA VAL A 204 -3.29 -16.09 14.46
C VAL A 204 -2.88 -15.65 15.87
N ASP A 205 -2.34 -14.43 15.99
CA ASP A 205 -1.99 -13.80 17.27
C ASP A 205 -2.70 -12.44 17.37
N ILE A 206 -3.29 -12.13 18.53
CA ILE A 206 -3.91 -10.83 18.81
C ILE A 206 -2.99 -10.09 19.78
N ARG A 207 -2.50 -8.92 19.38
CA ARG A 207 -1.57 -8.14 20.19
C ARG A 207 -2.06 -6.74 20.41
N VAL A 208 -1.77 -6.21 21.59
CA VAL A 208 -2.02 -4.79 21.88
C VAL A 208 -0.94 -3.95 21.24
N ARG A 209 -1.36 -2.96 20.45
CA ARG A 209 -0.50 -1.88 19.98
C ARG A 209 -1.29 -0.59 20.06
N SER A 210 -0.96 0.27 21.02
CA SER A 210 -1.53 1.61 21.05
C SER A 210 -0.97 2.42 19.87
N VAL A 211 -1.86 2.81 18.96
CA VAL A 211 -1.56 3.91 18.04
C VAL A 211 -1.59 5.18 18.88
N ALA A 212 -0.46 5.87 19.00
CA ALA A 212 -0.42 7.17 19.68
C ALA A 212 -1.37 8.12 18.95
N THR A 213 -2.55 8.36 19.52
CA THR A 213 -3.50 9.35 19.05
C THR A 213 -2.89 10.72 19.29
N ARG A 214 -2.35 11.33 18.24
CA ARG A 214 -2.02 12.76 18.29
C ARG A 214 -3.37 13.47 18.44
N PRO A 215 -3.60 14.27 19.50
CA PRO A 215 -4.91 14.87 19.73
C PRO A 215 -5.31 15.71 18.51
N PRO A 216 -6.59 15.68 18.10
CA PRO A 216 -7.06 16.43 16.95
C PRO A 216 -6.81 17.92 17.20
N SER A 217 -5.95 18.54 16.40
CA SER A 217 -5.67 19.98 16.46
C SER A 217 -6.78 20.83 15.82
N CYS A 218 -7.99 20.29 15.68
CA CYS A 218 -9.10 20.96 15.02
C CYS A 218 -10.08 21.45 16.10
N PRO A 219 -10.19 22.76 16.35
CA PRO A 219 -11.23 23.26 17.23
C PRO A 219 -12.61 22.97 16.60
N PRO A 220 -13.63 22.66 17.42
CA PRO A 220 -14.97 22.39 16.91
C PRO A 220 -15.50 23.60 16.15
N SER A 221 -15.90 23.37 14.90
CA SER A 221 -16.50 24.40 14.04
C SER A 221 -17.75 24.95 14.72
N ALA A 222 -17.69 26.21 15.15
CA ALA A 222 -18.83 26.94 15.67
C ALA A 222 -19.95 26.96 14.63
N LYS A 223 -21.12 26.43 15.00
CA LYS A 223 -22.35 26.51 14.21
C LYS A 223 -22.73 27.99 14.04
N THR A 224 -22.60 28.52 12.82
CA THR A 224 -23.18 29.82 12.46
C THR A 224 -24.71 29.68 12.46
N PRO A 225 -25.47 30.48 13.23
CA PRO A 225 -26.91 30.41 13.21
C PRO A 225 -27.44 30.93 11.88
N SER A 226 -28.28 30.12 11.24
CA SER A 226 -29.13 30.50 10.12
C SER A 226 -29.89 31.79 10.45
N ARG A 227 -29.59 32.87 9.72
CA ARG A 227 -30.43 34.08 9.69
C ARG A 227 -31.60 33.81 8.74
N ARG A 228 -32.82 33.94 9.27
CA ARG A 228 -34.02 34.29 8.49
C ARG A 228 -34.02 35.80 8.24
#